data_AF-W1Y1N4-F1
#
_entry.id   AF-W1Y1N4-F1
#
_cell.length_a   1.000
_cell.length_b   1.000
_cell.length_c   1.000
_cell.angle_alpha   90.00
_cell.angle_beta   90.00
_cell.angle_gamma   90.00
#
_symmetry.space_group_name_H-M   'P 1'
#
loop_
_entity.id
_entity.type
_entity.pdbx_description
1 polymer ?
#
loop_
_entity_poly.entity_id
_entity_poly.type
_entity_poly.pdbx_seq_one_letter_code
_entity_poly.pdbx_strand_id
1 'polypeptide(L)'
;MKKVDIKKKIDNYKKNKGKFCYIENRRKKKIQKNYFVLESTHGDSVGGHIFYLIDEIQKQVEKSKIFIVSKQPDKHKKLLDEKGISNIHMVKHLSEEY
;
A
#
# COMPACT_ATOMS: atom_id res chain seq x y z
N MET A 1 37.63 -19.74 6.11
CA MET A 1 36.26 -19.31 6.50
C MET A 1 36.33 -17.88 7.04
N LYS A 2 35.52 -16.94 6.54
CA LYS A 2 35.47 -15.57 7.09
C LYS A 2 34.94 -15.62 8.53
N LYS A 3 35.70 -15.07 9.49
CA LYS A 3 35.23 -14.91 10.88
C LYS A 3 33.95 -14.06 10.86
N VAL A 4 32.85 -14.63 11.31
CA VAL A 4 31.58 -13.92 11.43
C VAL A 4 31.67 -13.04 12.66
N ASP A 5 31.52 -11.72 12.48
CA ASP A 5 31.41 -10.78 13.59
C ASP A 5 30.03 -10.94 14.25
N ILE A 6 30.01 -11.69 15.35
CA ILE A 6 28.80 -12.01 16.12
C ILE A 6 28.19 -10.74 16.72
N LYS A 7 29.00 -9.78 17.16
CA LYS A 7 28.53 -8.53 17.76
C LYS A 7 27.76 -7.70 16.74
N LYS A 8 28.33 -7.53 15.55
CA LYS A 8 27.66 -6.85 14.42
C LYS A 8 26.34 -7.52 14.04
N LYS A 9 26.26 -8.85 14.06
CA LYS A 9 25.00 -9.58 13.82
C LYS A 9 23.94 -9.30 14.88
N ILE A 10 24.30 -9.31 16.16
CA ILE A 10 23.38 -9.02 17.27
C ILE A 10 22.85 -7.58 17.18
N ASP A 11 23.73 -6.62 16.91
CA ASP A 11 23.34 -5.21 16.77
C ASP A 11 22.41 -5.00 15.57
N ASN A 12 22.70 -5.65 14.43
CA ASN A 12 21.83 -5.64 13.27
C ASN A 12 20.47 -6.27 13.57
N TYR A 13 20.42 -7.38 14.30
CA TYR A 13 19.16 -8.00 14.70
C TYR A 13 18.34 -7.07 15.59
N LYS A 14 18.94 -6.47 16.62
CA LYS A 14 18.25 -5.51 17.51
C LYS A 14 17.70 -4.31 16.73
N LYS A 15 18.49 -3.72 15.84
CA LYS A 15 18.08 -2.58 14.99
C LYS A 15 16.95 -2.93 14.00
N ASN A 16 16.89 -4.17 13.54
CA ASN A 16 15.92 -4.60 12.53
C ASN A 16 14.79 -5.48 13.08
N LYS A 17 14.73 -5.73 14.39
CA LYS A 17 13.72 -6.61 15.02
C LYS A 17 12.29 -6.21 14.63
N GLY A 18 11.98 -4.92 14.60
CA GLY A 18 10.68 -4.40 14.15
C GLY A 18 10.35 -4.76 12.69
N LYS A 19 11.34 -4.74 11.78
CA LYS A 19 11.15 -5.14 10.37
C LYS A 19 10.88 -6.63 10.24
N PHE A 20 11.52 -7.47 11.05
CA PHE A 20 11.24 -8.91 11.09
C PHE A 20 9.82 -9.19 11.58
N CYS A 21 9.36 -8.50 12.63
CA CYS A 21 7.98 -8.61 13.10
C CYS A 21 6.97 -8.19 12.02
N TYR A 22 7.23 -7.10 11.30
CA TYR A 22 6.37 -6.65 10.19
C TYR A 22 6.24 -7.73 9.10
N ILE A 23 7.36 -8.31 8.67
CA ILE A 23 7.39 -9.36 7.65
C ILE A 23 6.63 -10.60 8.13
N GLU A 24 6.88 -11.07 9.35
CA GLU A 24 6.20 -12.24 9.92
C GLU A 24 4.69 -12.01 10.08
N ASN A 25 4.29 -10.81 10.53
CA ASN A 25 2.89 -10.45 10.71
C ASN A 25 2.13 -10.30 9.39
N ARG A 26 2.81 -9.99 8.28
CA ARG A 26 2.18 -9.86 6.95
C ARG A 26 2.22 -11.14 6.12
N ARG A 27 3.31 -11.93 6.19
CA ARG A 27 3.44 -13.19 5.42
C ARG A 27 2.35 -14.22 5.71
N LYS A 28 1.82 -14.23 6.93
CA LYS A 28 0.77 -15.16 7.36
C LYS A 28 -0.65 -14.65 7.11
N LYS A 29 -0.82 -13.40 6.66
CA LYS A 29 -2.15 -12.87 6.35
C LYS A 29 -2.67 -13.47 5.05
N LYS A 30 -3.93 -13.90 5.07
CA LYS A 30 -4.62 -14.38 3.87
C LYS A 30 -4.85 -13.22 2.91
N ILE A 31 -4.52 -13.42 1.64
CA ILE A 31 -4.83 -12.49 0.56
C ILE A 31 -6.35 -12.38 0.44
N GLN A 32 -6.85 -11.14 0.47
CA GLN A 32 -8.27 -10.86 0.29
C GLN A 32 -8.59 -10.80 -1.20
N LYS A 33 -9.59 -11.55 -1.65
CA LYS A 33 -10.05 -11.51 -3.05
C LYS A 33 -10.78 -10.19 -3.33
N ASN A 34 -10.70 -9.72 -4.57
CA ASN A 34 -11.34 -8.50 -5.07
C ASN A 34 -10.87 -7.21 -4.37
N TYR A 35 -9.71 -7.26 -3.70
CA TYR A 35 -9.07 -6.10 -3.08
C TYR A 35 -7.91 -5.66 -3.97
N PHE A 36 -7.89 -4.38 -4.33
CA PHE A 36 -6.91 -3.80 -5.23
C PHE A 36 -6.21 -2.64 -4.54
N VAL A 37 -4.88 -2.63 -4.56
CA VAL A 37 -4.09 -1.49 -4.10
C VAL A 37 -3.47 -0.84 -5.32
N LEU A 38 -3.75 0.45 -5.52
CA LEU A 38 -3.20 1.24 -6.62
C LEU A 38 -2.33 2.36 -6.06
N GLU A 39 -1.15 2.51 -6.65
CA GLU A 39 -0.18 3.54 -6.29
C GLU A 39 0.43 4.11 -7.57
N SER A 40 0.55 5.44 -7.61
CA SER A 40 1.24 6.15 -8.69
C SER A 40 2.25 7.12 -8.08
N THR A 41 3.45 7.15 -8.66
CA THR A 41 4.56 8.04 -8.26
C THR A 41 4.78 8.06 -6.74
N HIS A 42 4.85 6.89 -6.09
CA HIS A 42 5.02 6.77 -4.64
C HIS A 42 3.97 7.53 -3.81
N GLY A 43 2.72 7.60 -4.31
CA GLY A 43 1.60 8.30 -3.69
C GLY A 43 1.55 9.82 -3.94
N ASP A 44 2.42 10.37 -4.80
CA ASP A 44 2.41 11.80 -5.14
C ASP A 44 1.30 12.18 -6.12
N SER A 45 0.70 11.21 -6.82
CA SER A 45 -0.31 11.46 -7.84
C SER A 45 -1.43 10.44 -7.77
N VAL A 46 -2.65 10.89 -8.10
CA VAL A 46 -3.81 10.03 -8.41
C VAL A 46 -4.24 10.10 -9.87
N GLY A 47 -3.42 10.71 -10.72
CA GLY A 47 -3.64 10.80 -12.16
C GLY A 47 -2.97 9.66 -12.95
N GLY A 48 -3.05 9.76 -14.27
CA GLY A 48 -2.48 8.77 -15.18
C GLY A 48 -3.29 7.48 -15.23
N HIS A 49 -2.62 6.34 -15.38
CA HIS A 49 -3.30 5.06 -15.60
C HIS A 49 -4.21 4.64 -14.43
N ILE A 50 -3.88 4.99 -13.19
CA ILE A 50 -4.69 4.58 -12.03
C ILE A 50 -6.10 5.18 -12.10
N PHE A 51 -6.25 6.37 -12.67
CA PHE A 51 -7.55 7.02 -12.84
C PHE A 51 -8.49 6.16 -13.71
N TYR A 52 -7.99 5.63 -14.83
CA TYR A 52 -8.75 4.78 -15.74
C TYR A 52 -8.92 3.35 -15.23
N LEU A 53 -7.93 2.83 -14.50
CA LEU A 53 -7.99 1.49 -13.93
C LEU A 53 -9.09 1.35 -12.88
N ILE A 54 -9.38 2.40 -12.11
CA ILE A 54 -10.43 2.36 -11.09
C ILE A 54 -11.78 1.98 -11.71
N ASP A 55 -12.16 2.68 -12.79
CA ASP A 55 -13.41 2.45 -13.50
C ASP A 55 -13.48 1.05 -14.12
N GLU A 56 -12.40 0.62 -14.78
CA GLU A 56 -12.34 -0.73 -15.38
C GLU A 56 -12.43 -1.85 -14.34
N ILE A 57 -11.75 -1.71 -13.19
CA ILE A 57 -11.83 -2.69 -12.10
C ILE A 57 -13.27 -2.75 -11.55
N GLN A 58 -13.91 -1.60 -11.31
CA GLN A 58 -15.27 -1.54 -10.77
C GLN A 58 -16.30 -2.16 -11.72
N LYS A 59 -16.10 -2.05 -13.05
CA LYS A 59 -16.95 -2.67 -14.07
C LYS A 59 -16.78 -4.18 -14.16
N GLN A 60 -15.54 -4.67 -14.07
CA GLN A 60 -15.21 -6.08 -14.33
C GLN A 60 -15.28 -6.97 -13.08
N VAL A 61 -15.10 -6.39 -11.89
CA VAL A 61 -15.01 -7.13 -10.64
C VAL A 61 -16.09 -6.66 -9.67
N GLU A 62 -17.16 -7.44 -9.59
CA GLU A 62 -18.25 -7.16 -8.65
C GLU A 62 -17.74 -7.06 -7.21
N LYS A 63 -18.21 -6.04 -6.48
CA LYS A 63 -17.83 -5.76 -5.08
C LYS A 63 -16.32 -5.56 -4.90
N SER A 64 -15.63 -5.05 -5.93
CA SER A 64 -14.23 -4.64 -5.81
C SER A 64 -14.04 -3.62 -4.68
N LYS A 65 -13.01 -3.81 -3.87
CA LYS A 65 -12.54 -2.80 -2.91
C LYS A 65 -11.21 -2.25 -3.39
N ILE A 66 -11.19 -0.96 -3.71
CA ILE A 66 -10.02 -0.29 -4.28
C ILE A 66 -9.43 0.64 -3.23
N PHE A 67 -8.13 0.46 -2.98
CA PHE A 67 -7.32 1.23 -2.05
C PHE A 67 -6.35 2.09 -2.86
N ILE A 68 -6.41 3.41 -2.72
CA ILE A 68 -5.52 4.35 -3.42
C ILE A 68 -4.51 4.92 -2.44
N VAL A 69 -3.23 4.70 -2.73
CA VAL A 69 -2.13 5.14 -1.88
C VAL A 69 -1.76 6.57 -2.22
N SER A 70 -1.71 7.44 -1.20
CA SER A 70 -1.47 8.87 -1.39
C SER A 70 -0.67 9.48 -0.23
N LYS A 71 0.24 10.42 -0.54
CA LYS A 71 0.88 11.29 0.47
C LYS A 71 -0.07 12.38 0.97
N GLN A 72 -1.09 12.74 0.18
CA GLN A 72 -2.10 13.76 0.46
C GLN A 72 -3.52 13.17 0.30
N PRO A 73 -3.94 12.23 1.16
CA PRO A 73 -5.16 11.44 0.97
C PRO A 73 -6.42 12.31 0.84
N ASP A 74 -6.60 13.32 1.69
CA ASP A 74 -7.80 14.17 1.67
C ASP A 74 -7.92 14.99 0.39
N LYS A 75 -6.80 15.59 -0.06
CA LYS A 75 -6.74 16.37 -1.31
C LYS A 75 -7.05 15.49 -2.51
N HIS A 76 -6.44 14.30 -2.58
CA HIS A 76 -6.65 13.38 -3.69
C HIS A 76 -8.04 12.74 -3.66
N LYS A 77 -8.60 12.49 -2.47
CA LYS A 77 -9.99 12.05 -2.34
C LYS A 77 -10.96 13.06 -2.94
N LYS A 78 -10.80 14.34 -2.55
CA LYS A 78 -11.63 15.43 -3.08
C LYS A 78 -11.54 15.51 -4.61
N LEU A 79 -10.34 15.42 -5.18
CA LEU A 79 -10.15 15.44 -6.63
C LEU A 79 -10.82 14.25 -7.34
N LEU A 80 -10.75 13.05 -6.76
CA LEU A 80 -11.39 11.86 -7.33
C LEU A 80 -12.93 11.96 -7.22
N ASP A 81 -13.45 12.46 -6.10
CA ASP A 81 -14.89 12.70 -5.91
C ASP A 81 -15.43 13.73 -6.91
N GLU A 82 -14.72 14.84 -7.13
CA GLU A 82 -15.06 15.84 -8.16
C GLU A 82 -15.08 15.26 -9.58
N LYS A 83 -14.39 14.14 -9.81
CA LYS A 83 -14.37 13.40 -11.08
C LYS A 83 -15.37 12.25 -11.15
N GLY A 84 -16.24 12.12 -10.14
CA GLY A 84 -17.25 11.05 -10.06
C GLY A 84 -16.68 9.69 -9.66
N ILE A 85 -15.39 9.61 -9.31
CA ILE A 85 -14.77 8.39 -8.82
C ILE A 85 -15.07 8.26 -7.33
N SER A 86 -16.02 7.40 -7.02
CA SER A 86 -16.47 7.09 -5.67
C SER A 86 -16.20 5.62 -5.33
N ASN A 87 -16.53 5.19 -4.11
CA ASN A 87 -16.31 3.82 -3.63
C ASN A 87 -14.84 3.36 -3.69
N ILE A 88 -13.94 4.27 -3.29
CA ILE A 88 -12.51 4.03 -3.11
C ILE A 88 -12.11 4.35 -1.66
N HIS A 89 -11.09 3.67 -1.16
CA HIS A 89 -10.50 3.91 0.15
C HIS A 89 -9.12 4.54 0.00
N MET A 90 -8.89 5.70 0.62
CA MET A 90 -7.57 6.34 0.57
C MET A 90 -6.68 5.79 1.68
N VAL A 91 -5.46 5.39 1.33
CA VAL A 91 -4.44 4.94 2.26
C VAL A 91 -3.29 5.94 2.27
N LYS A 92 -2.90 6.39 3.46
CA LYS A 92 -1.75 7.28 3.59
C LYS A 92 -0.46 6.51 3.31
N HIS A 93 0.37 7.03 2.41
CA HIS A 93 1.66 6.43 2.06
C HIS A 93 2.54 6.23 3.30
N LEU A 94 3.12 5.03 3.46
CA LEU A 94 3.93 4.60 4.60
C LEU A 94 3.22 4.64 5.97
N SER A 95 1.90 4.70 6.00
CA SER A 95 1.15 4.44 7.24
C SER A 95 1.20 2.96 7.63
N GLU A 96 0.76 2.62 8.84
CA GLU A 96 0.65 1.22 9.27
C GLU A 96 -0.36 0.42 8.41
N GLU A 97 -1.36 1.11 7.87
CA GLU A 97 -2.37 0.54 6.98
C GLU A 97 -1.81 0.15 5.60
N TYR A 98 -0.87 0.93 5.04
CA TYR A 98 -0.16 0.66 3.78
C TYR A 98 0.69 -0.61 3.87
#